data_AF-A0A354UX16-F1
#
_entry.id   AF-A0A354UX16-F1
#
_cell.length_a   1.000
_cell.length_b   1.000
_cell.length_c   1.000
_cell.angle_alpha   90.00
_cell.angle_beta   90.00
_cell.angle_gamma   90.00
#
_symmetry.space_group_name_H-M   'P 1'
#
loop_
_entity.id
_entity.type
_entity.pdbx_description
1 polymer ?
#
loop_
_entity_poly.entity_id
_entity_poly.type
_entity_poly.pdbx_seq_one_letter_code
_entity_poly.pdbx_strand_id
1 'polypeptide(L)'
;MLELRPTDPEFVRVWSRVNKPKNDAADTEPAASAGWAEFLEGRLETERQRVRDYRALALQSPLTESRSRVRALGAARFFQTGAADFNHTPKGAANRYPTRAEAIQALYQSEHAAEADYRRAAEICTDATLAGVFLRCAQSCQNGRLALWRIIENAQLI
;
A
#
# COMPACT_ATOMS: atom_id res chain seq x y z
N MET A 1 -11.74 9.05 24.17
CA MET A 1 -11.20 7.97 23.31
C MET A 1 -12.15 7.84 22.13
N LEU A 2 -11.78 8.38 20.98
CA LEU A 2 -12.61 8.32 19.77
C LEU A 2 -12.23 7.06 18.98
N GLU A 3 -13.09 6.05 19.04
CA GLU A 3 -13.02 4.87 18.17
C GLU A 3 -13.36 5.30 16.73
N LEU A 4 -12.33 5.51 15.92
CA LEU A 4 -12.47 5.65 14.47
C LEU A 4 -12.77 4.26 13.89
N ARG A 5 -14.07 3.92 13.77
CA ARG A 5 -14.51 2.78 12.97
C ARG A 5 -14.30 3.12 11.49
N PRO A 6 -13.76 2.21 10.65
CA PRO A 6 -13.62 2.46 9.22
C PRO A 6 -14.99 2.62 8.57
N THR A 7 -15.27 3.80 8.02
CA THR A 7 -16.55 4.16 7.38
C THR A 7 -16.63 3.75 5.90
N ASP A 8 -15.78 2.81 5.47
CA ASP A 8 -15.80 2.28 4.11
C ASP A 8 -16.52 0.91 4.09
N PRO A 9 -17.72 0.81 3.47
CA PRO A 9 -18.49 -0.43 3.41
C PRO A 9 -17.78 -1.57 2.67
N GLU A 10 -16.93 -1.25 1.69
CA GLU A 10 -16.17 -2.26 0.94
C GLU A 10 -15.03 -2.82 1.79
N PHE A 11 -14.41 -1.99 2.63
CA PHE A 11 -13.36 -2.41 3.57
C PHE A 11 -13.88 -3.36 4.66
N VAL A 12 -15.07 -3.10 5.22
CA VAL A 12 -15.70 -3.97 6.22
C VAL A 12 -16.14 -5.32 5.62
N ARG A 13 -16.59 -5.30 4.36
CA ARG A 13 -17.03 -6.51 3.66
C ARG A 13 -15.89 -7.48 3.37
N VAL A 14 -14.70 -6.96 3.05
CA VAL A 14 -13.48 -7.75 2.90
C VAL A 14 -13.00 -8.29 4.26
N TRP A 15 -13.05 -7.49 5.33
CA TRP A 15 -12.60 -7.88 6.68
C TRP A 15 -13.43 -8.98 7.34
N SER A 16 -14.74 -9.03 7.07
CA SER A 16 -15.67 -10.02 7.67
C SER A 16 -15.52 -11.45 7.12
N ARG A 17 -14.85 -11.64 5.97
CA ARG A 17 -14.52 -12.98 5.45
C ARG A 17 -13.29 -13.59 6.11
N VAL A 18 -12.38 -12.78 6.63
CA VAL A 18 -11.10 -13.23 7.20
C VAL A 18 -11.24 -13.72 8.65
N ASN A 19 -12.32 -13.34 9.34
CA ASN A 19 -12.44 -13.52 10.80
C ASN A 19 -13.42 -14.62 11.25
N LYS A 20 -13.82 -15.56 10.38
CA LYS A 20 -14.63 -16.71 10.81
C LYS A 20 -13.73 -17.90 11.16
N PRO A 21 -13.74 -18.40 12.41
CA PRO A 21 -13.19 -19.72 12.70
C PRO A 21 -14.23 -20.77 12.28
N LYS A 22 -13.83 -21.74 11.46
CA LYS A 22 -14.59 -22.99 11.33
C LYS A 22 -13.67 -24.19 11.28
N ASN A 23 -13.93 -25.07 12.24
CA ASN A 23 -13.45 -26.43 12.39
C ASN A 23 -13.71 -27.30 11.16
N ASP A 24 -12.81 -28.29 11.05
CA ASP A 24 -12.90 -29.62 10.43
C ASP A 24 -13.15 -29.72 8.91
N ALA A 25 -12.08 -30.04 8.17
CA ALA A 25 -11.85 -31.36 7.54
C ALA A 25 -11.07 -31.28 6.21
N ALA A 26 -10.07 -32.17 6.11
CA ALA A 26 -9.48 -32.79 4.91
C ALA A 26 -8.68 -31.93 3.90
N ASP A 27 -7.42 -32.35 3.75
CA ASP A 27 -6.38 -31.97 2.78
C ASP A 27 -6.86 -31.43 1.42
N THR A 28 -6.62 -30.14 1.22
CA THR A 28 -6.13 -29.55 -0.03
C THR A 28 -5.63 -28.13 0.28
N GLU A 29 -4.32 -27.92 0.38
CA GLU A 29 -3.75 -26.56 0.33
C GLU A 29 -3.99 -25.99 -1.08
N PRO A 30 -4.91 -25.02 -1.24
CA PRO A 30 -4.47 -23.67 -1.61
C PRO A 30 -5.43 -22.56 -1.15
N ALA A 31 -5.77 -22.47 0.15
CA ALA A 31 -6.71 -21.45 0.63
C ALA A 31 -6.05 -20.14 1.12
N ALA A 32 -4.76 -20.15 1.46
CA ALA A 32 -4.07 -18.97 2.01
C ALA A 32 -3.53 -18.00 0.93
N SER A 33 -3.21 -18.46 -0.28
CA SER A 33 -2.58 -17.61 -1.31
C SER A 33 -3.56 -16.68 -2.04
N ALA A 34 -4.84 -17.06 -2.14
CA ALA A 34 -5.85 -16.27 -2.84
C ALA A 34 -6.10 -14.89 -2.19
N GLY A 35 -6.04 -14.81 -0.85
CA GLY A 35 -6.23 -13.55 -0.12
C GLY A 35 -5.06 -12.57 -0.29
N TRP A 36 -3.83 -13.08 -0.39
CA TRP A 36 -2.65 -12.24 -0.59
C TRP A 36 -2.57 -11.68 -2.01
N ALA A 37 -3.03 -12.42 -3.01
CA ALA A 37 -3.07 -11.93 -4.39
C ALA A 37 -3.97 -10.69 -4.55
N GLU A 38 -5.17 -10.72 -3.95
CA GLU A 38 -6.10 -9.57 -3.95
C GLU A 38 -5.55 -8.38 -3.15
N PHE A 39 -4.95 -8.65 -1.99
CA PHE A 39 -4.27 -7.62 -1.21
C PHE A 39 -3.15 -6.95 -2.01
N LEU A 40 -2.28 -7.73 -2.65
CA LEU A 40 -1.18 -7.23 -3.46
C LEU A 40 -1.68 -6.39 -4.65
N GLU A 41 -2.79 -6.79 -5.29
CA GLU A 41 -3.43 -6.01 -6.34
C GLU A 41 -3.87 -4.63 -5.83
N GLY A 42 -4.60 -4.59 -4.72
CA GLY A 42 -5.08 -3.33 -4.13
C GLY A 42 -3.93 -2.40 -3.72
N ARG A 43 -2.83 -2.97 -3.19
CA ARG A 43 -1.62 -2.21 -2.85
C ARG A 43 -0.89 -1.71 -4.09
N LEU A 44 -0.77 -2.53 -5.13
CA LEU A 44 -0.18 -2.13 -6.40
C LEU A 44 -0.92 -0.95 -7.03
N GLU A 45 -2.25 -0.99 -7.04
CA GLU A 45 -3.06 0.10 -7.57
C GLU A 45 -2.85 1.41 -6.78
N THR A 46 -2.84 1.31 -5.46
CA THR A 46 -2.59 2.45 -4.57
C THR A 46 -1.20 3.06 -4.82
N GLU A 47 -0.16 2.23 -4.91
CA GLU A 47 1.21 2.71 -5.16
C GLU A 47 1.38 3.29 -6.56
N ARG A 48 0.72 2.72 -7.57
CA ARG A 48 0.72 3.28 -8.93
C ARG A 48 0.08 4.66 -8.97
N GLN A 49 -1.02 4.85 -8.25
CA GLN A 49 -1.64 6.17 -8.13
C GLN A 49 -0.70 7.16 -7.41
N ARG A 50 -0.04 6.74 -6.32
CA ARG A 50 0.98 7.57 -5.64
C ARG A 50 2.14 7.96 -6.56
N VAL A 51 2.64 7.04 -7.39
CA VAL A 51 3.67 7.35 -8.40
C VAL A 51 3.20 8.47 -9.33
N ARG A 52 1.93 8.47 -9.74
CA ARG A 52 1.36 9.53 -10.58
C ARG A 52 1.26 10.86 -9.83
N ASP A 53 0.79 10.83 -8.59
CA ASP A 53 0.66 12.03 -7.76
C ASP A 53 2.03 12.66 -7.45
N TYR A 54 3.01 11.86 -7.04
CA TYR A 54 4.38 12.33 -6.80
C TYR A 54 5.04 12.88 -8.06
N ARG A 55 4.81 12.26 -9.21
CA ARG A 55 5.31 12.77 -10.49
C ARG A 55 4.67 14.12 -10.84
N ALA A 56 3.36 14.25 -10.68
CA ALA A 56 2.64 15.49 -10.98
C ALA A 56 3.06 16.66 -10.06
N LEU A 57 3.42 16.36 -8.81
CA LEU A 57 3.91 17.34 -7.83
C LEU A 57 5.44 17.57 -7.90
N ALA A 58 6.13 16.92 -8.82
CA ALA A 58 7.59 16.93 -8.96
C ALA A 58 8.37 16.52 -7.70
N LEU A 59 7.84 15.59 -6.91
CA LEU A 59 8.43 15.11 -5.64
C LEU A 59 9.30 13.87 -5.89
N GLN A 60 10.57 14.07 -6.24
CA GLN A 60 11.46 13.00 -6.71
C GLN A 60 11.80 11.93 -5.66
N SER A 61 12.08 12.32 -4.42
CA SER A 61 12.45 11.33 -3.38
C SER A 61 11.27 10.40 -3.03
N PRO A 62 10.05 10.91 -2.72
CA PRO A 62 8.88 10.05 -2.54
C PRO A 62 8.50 9.22 -3.79
N LEU A 63 8.68 9.79 -4.99
CA LEU A 63 8.47 9.08 -6.26
C LEU A 63 9.35 7.84 -6.39
N THR A 64 10.63 7.95 -6.02
CA THR A 64 11.58 6.84 -6.10
C THR A 64 11.20 5.72 -5.15
N GLU A 65 10.80 6.08 -3.93
CA GLU A 65 10.31 5.13 -2.92
C GLU A 65 9.06 4.38 -3.41
N SER A 66 8.04 5.10 -3.90
CA SER A 66 6.81 4.45 -4.37
C SER A 66 7.06 3.55 -5.60
N ARG A 67 7.93 3.96 -6.55
CA ARG A 67 8.34 3.08 -7.66
C ARG A 67 9.03 1.81 -7.19
N SER A 68 9.88 1.92 -6.18
CA SER A 68 10.57 0.78 -5.57
C SER A 68 9.58 -0.21 -4.94
N ARG A 69 8.49 0.28 -4.33
CA ARG A 69 7.40 -0.55 -3.81
C ARG A 69 6.57 -1.20 -4.92
N VAL A 70 6.20 -0.46 -5.97
CA VAL A 70 5.50 -1.04 -7.14
C VAL A 70 6.27 -2.23 -7.71
N ARG A 71 7.60 -2.13 -7.84
CA ARG A 71 8.43 -3.23 -8.33
C ARG A 71 8.42 -4.43 -7.39
N ALA A 72 8.58 -4.20 -6.09
CA ALA A 72 8.62 -5.28 -5.09
C ALA A 72 7.27 -6.00 -4.98
N LEU A 73 6.17 -5.24 -4.91
CA LEU A 73 4.81 -5.80 -4.88
C LEU A 73 4.45 -6.49 -6.20
N GLY A 74 4.91 -5.94 -7.33
CA GLY A 74 4.68 -6.53 -8.66
C GLY A 74 5.37 -7.88 -8.80
N ALA A 75 6.61 -7.98 -8.33
CA ALA A 75 7.34 -9.25 -8.27
C ALA A 75 6.64 -10.24 -7.32
N ALA A 76 6.26 -9.80 -6.11
CA ALA A 76 5.54 -10.64 -5.16
C ALA A 76 4.22 -11.17 -5.74
N ARG A 77 3.44 -10.33 -6.41
CA ARG A 77 2.20 -10.73 -7.09
C ARG A 77 2.47 -11.74 -8.19
N PHE A 78 3.49 -11.51 -9.02
CA PHE A 78 3.86 -12.45 -10.09
C PHE A 78 4.19 -13.83 -9.53
N PHE A 79 4.97 -13.91 -8.43
CA PHE A 79 5.27 -15.20 -7.81
C PHE A 79 4.05 -15.86 -7.16
N GLN A 80 3.08 -15.09 -6.69
CA GLN A 80 1.84 -15.61 -6.10
C GLN A 80 0.83 -16.10 -7.14
N THR A 81 0.73 -15.44 -8.29
CA THR A 81 -0.37 -15.68 -9.27
C THR A 81 0.10 -16.21 -10.62
N GLY A 82 1.40 -16.12 -10.93
CA GLY A 82 1.95 -16.37 -12.27
C GLY A 82 1.56 -15.30 -13.30
N ALA A 83 0.74 -14.31 -12.94
CA ALA A 83 0.28 -13.27 -13.86
C ALA A 83 1.27 -12.12 -13.89
N ALA A 84 1.84 -11.88 -15.07
CA ALA A 84 2.71 -10.73 -15.28
C ALA A 84 1.89 -9.50 -15.68
N ASP A 85 2.15 -8.39 -15.00
CA ASP A 85 1.31 -7.19 -15.09
C ASP A 85 1.88 -6.15 -16.05
N PHE A 86 1.95 -6.50 -17.33
CA PHE A 86 2.64 -5.68 -18.34
C PHE A 86 1.83 -4.50 -18.86
N ASN A 87 0.49 -4.56 -18.79
CA ASN A 87 -0.41 -3.61 -19.47
C ASN A 87 -1.29 -2.81 -18.51
N HIS A 88 -0.99 -2.82 -17.21
CA HIS A 88 -1.86 -2.15 -16.24
C HIS A 88 -1.75 -0.64 -16.33
N THR A 89 -2.86 -0.02 -16.74
CA THR A 89 -3.01 1.43 -16.69
C THR A 89 -3.65 1.79 -15.34
N PRO A 90 -2.98 2.60 -14.48
CA PRO A 90 -3.54 2.98 -13.19
C PRO A 90 -4.85 3.75 -13.39
N LYS A 91 -5.87 3.44 -12.60
CA LYS A 91 -7.18 4.12 -12.66
C LYS A 91 -7.08 5.50 -11.99
N GLY A 92 -7.89 6.45 -12.46
CA GLY A 92 -8.02 7.78 -11.85
C GLY A 92 -7.19 8.91 -12.48
N ALA A 93 -7.38 10.13 -11.98
CA ALA A 93 -6.64 11.32 -12.38
C ALA A 93 -5.42 11.53 -11.49
N ALA A 94 -4.33 12.06 -12.05
CA ALA A 94 -3.17 12.48 -11.25
C ALA A 94 -3.45 13.82 -10.57
N ASN A 95 -2.93 14.02 -9.36
CA ASN A 95 -3.02 15.27 -8.60
C ASN A 95 -4.46 15.78 -8.43
N ARG A 96 -5.33 14.92 -7.88
CA ARG A 96 -6.74 15.22 -7.58
C ARG A 96 -6.97 16.21 -6.43
N TYR A 97 -5.92 16.85 -5.94
CA TYR A 97 -5.96 17.68 -4.73
C TYR A 97 -6.16 19.16 -5.10
N PRO A 98 -6.98 19.91 -4.35
CA PRO A 98 -7.23 21.34 -4.62
C PRO A 98 -5.96 22.20 -4.58
N THR A 99 -5.05 21.91 -3.63
CA THR A 99 -3.78 22.63 -3.51
C THR A 99 -2.58 21.69 -3.36
N ARG A 100 -1.38 22.20 -3.68
CA ARG A 100 -0.13 21.46 -3.48
C ARG A 100 0.11 21.12 -2.01
N ALA A 101 -0.23 22.02 -1.09
CA ALA A 101 -0.06 21.81 0.35
C ALA A 101 -0.98 20.68 0.85
N GLU A 102 -2.25 20.69 0.45
CA GLU A 102 -3.20 19.62 0.76
C GLU A 102 -2.75 18.29 0.17
N ALA A 103 -2.22 18.29 -1.06
CA ALA A 103 -1.69 17.10 -1.69
C ALA A 103 -0.55 16.48 -0.87
N ILE A 104 0.42 17.30 -0.45
CA ILE A 104 1.57 16.85 0.35
C ILE A 104 1.11 16.31 1.71
N GLN A 105 0.19 16.99 2.38
CA GLN A 105 -0.35 16.55 3.68
C GLN A 105 -1.13 15.23 3.55
N ALA A 106 -1.98 15.11 2.53
CA ALA A 106 -2.73 13.88 2.27
C ALA A 106 -1.79 12.71 1.94
N LEU A 107 -0.77 12.94 1.12
CA LEU A 107 0.25 11.94 0.79
C LEU A 107 1.05 11.52 2.03
N TYR A 108 1.41 12.47 2.91
CA TYR A 108 2.10 12.17 4.17
C TYR A 108 1.27 11.23 5.07
N GLN A 109 -0.02 11.53 5.26
CA GLN A 109 -0.91 10.69 6.04
C GLN A 109 -1.14 9.33 5.38
N SER A 110 -1.21 9.29 4.05
CA SER A 110 -1.33 8.05 3.29
C SER A 110 -0.08 7.17 3.45
N GLU A 111 1.13 7.73 3.42
CA GLU A 111 2.37 6.97 3.68
C GLU A 111 2.38 6.40 5.10
N HIS A 112 1.93 7.17 6.11
CA HIS A 112 1.82 6.69 7.48
C HIS A 112 0.84 5.51 7.63
N ALA A 113 -0.36 5.61 7.06
CA ALA A 113 -1.34 4.52 7.07
C ALA A 113 -0.80 3.28 6.33
N ALA A 114 -0.17 3.48 5.17
CA ALA A 114 0.40 2.39 4.40
C ALA A 114 1.55 1.68 5.12
N GLU A 115 2.39 2.41 5.84
CA GLU A 115 3.43 1.83 6.70
C GLU A 115 2.82 0.85 7.72
N ALA A 116 1.78 1.28 8.44
CA ALA A 116 1.09 0.45 9.42
C ALA A 116 0.47 -0.80 8.78
N ASP A 117 -0.17 -0.67 7.62
CA ASP A 117 -0.74 -1.80 6.89
C ASP A 117 0.32 -2.82 6.50
N TYR A 118 1.48 -2.37 5.99
CA TYR A 118 2.56 -3.27 5.59
C TYR A 118 3.21 -3.96 6.80
N ARG A 119 3.38 -3.26 7.92
CA ARG A 119 3.88 -3.88 9.17
C ARG A 119 2.92 -4.98 9.65
N ARG A 120 1.63 -4.68 9.69
CA ARG A 120 0.61 -5.66 10.06
C ARG A 120 0.55 -6.83 9.08
N ALA A 121 0.66 -6.56 7.77
CA ALA A 121 0.70 -7.61 6.76
C ALA A 121 1.91 -8.54 6.95
N ALA A 122 3.09 -7.99 7.30
CA ALA A 122 4.27 -8.79 7.62
C ALA A 122 4.08 -9.66 8.86
N GLU A 123 3.39 -9.16 9.89
CA GLU A 123 3.13 -9.91 11.14
C GLU A 123 2.21 -11.11 10.95
N ILE A 124 1.19 -10.99 10.08
CA ILE A 124 0.20 -12.05 9.86
C ILE A 124 0.53 -12.96 8.67
N CYS A 125 1.53 -12.59 7.87
CA CYS A 125 1.94 -13.38 6.71
C CYS A 125 2.80 -14.57 7.14
N THR A 126 2.37 -15.77 6.77
CA THR A 126 3.10 -17.01 7.06
C THR A 126 4.25 -17.28 6.08
N ASP A 127 4.23 -16.65 4.90
CA ASP A 127 5.30 -16.72 3.91
C ASP A 127 6.40 -15.70 4.28
N ALA A 128 7.56 -16.21 4.69
CA ALA A 128 8.69 -15.39 5.11
C ALA A 128 9.24 -14.46 4.01
N THR A 129 9.17 -14.88 2.74
CA THR A 129 9.63 -14.07 1.60
C THR A 129 8.66 -12.91 1.39
N LEU A 130 7.36 -13.18 1.39
CA LEU A 130 6.32 -12.17 1.24
C LEU A 130 6.29 -11.21 2.44
N ALA A 131 6.46 -11.72 3.66
CA ALA A 131 6.64 -10.90 4.86
C ALA A 131 7.85 -9.95 4.72
N GLY A 132 8.97 -10.45 4.19
CA GLY A 132 10.14 -9.62 3.89
C GLY A 132 9.86 -8.50 2.87
N VAL A 133 9.04 -8.77 1.85
CA VAL A 133 8.57 -7.74 0.89
C VAL A 133 7.75 -6.67 1.61
N PHE A 134 6.84 -7.05 2.51
CA PHE A 134 6.03 -6.11 3.27
C PHE A 134 6.89 -5.25 4.21
N LEU A 135 7.84 -5.83 4.94
CA LEU A 135 8.77 -5.06 5.79
C LEU A 135 9.59 -4.05 4.97
N ARG A 136 10.08 -4.44 3.79
CA ARG A 136 10.76 -3.52 2.87
C ARG A 136 9.84 -2.38 2.42
N CYS A 137 8.57 -2.68 2.13
CA CYS A 137 7.59 -1.67 1.75
C CYS A 137 7.28 -0.71 2.91
N ALA A 138 7.16 -1.20 4.15
CA ALA A 138 6.99 -0.38 5.34
C ALA A 138 8.17 0.59 5.52
N GLN A 139 9.40 0.11 5.41
CA GLN A 139 10.59 0.95 5.48
C GLN A 139 10.60 2.04 4.39
N SER A 140 10.21 1.68 3.17
CA SER A 140 10.09 2.63 2.07
C SER A 140 9.00 3.69 2.31
N CYS A 141 7.88 3.33 2.94
CA CYS A 141 6.86 4.30 3.36
C CYS A 141 7.42 5.29 4.40
N GLN A 142 8.18 4.81 5.38
CA GLN A 142 8.85 5.66 6.35
C GLN A 142 9.81 6.67 5.68
N ASN A 143 10.62 6.20 4.71
CA ASN A 143 11.52 7.07 3.93
C ASN A 143 10.75 8.14 3.14
N GLY A 144 9.67 7.74 2.46
CA GLY A 144 8.79 8.66 1.72
C GLY A 144 8.17 9.70 2.64
N ARG A 145 7.71 9.29 3.82
CA ARG A 145 7.15 10.17 4.86
C ARG A 145 8.16 11.19 5.38
N LEU A 146 9.40 10.77 5.65
CA LEU A 146 10.49 11.67 6.04
C LEU A 146 10.81 12.71 4.95
N ALA A 147 10.80 12.29 3.68
CA ALA A 147 11.00 13.21 2.57
C ALA A 147 9.87 14.24 2.45
N LEU A 148 8.61 13.82 2.64
CA LEU A 148 7.45 14.72 2.68
C LEU A 148 7.51 15.68 3.87
N TRP A 149 7.90 15.20 5.04
CA TRP A 149 8.06 16.02 6.24
C TRP A 149 9.04 17.17 6.03
N ARG A 150 10.22 16.90 5.45
CA ARG A 150 11.22 17.94 5.12
C ARG A 150 10.67 19.01 4.19
N ILE A 151 9.78 18.65 3.26
CA ILE A 151 9.13 19.61 2.37
C ILE A 151 8.16 20.50 3.15
N ILE A 152 7.40 19.92 4.07
CA ILE A 152 6.47 20.66 4.93
C ILE A 152 7.24 21.63 5.83
N GLU A 153 8.32 21.18 6.48
CA GLU A 153 9.17 22.03 7.34
C GLU A 153 9.76 23.22 6.56
N ASN A 154 10.33 22.96 5.38
CA ASN A 154 10.91 24.02 4.56
C ASN A 154 9.87 25.04 4.08
N ALA A 155 8.62 24.63 3.86
CA ALA A 155 7.54 25.53 3.45
C ALA A 155 7.04 26.43 4.59
N GLN A 156 7.32 26.08 5.85
CA GLN A 156 6.96 26.89 7.03
C GLN A 156 8.03 27.94 7.38
N LEU A 157 9.22 27.84 6.79
CA LEU A 157 10.35 28.76 7.00
C LEU A 157 10.39 29.93 5.98
N ILE A 158 9.44 29.97 5.03
CA ILE A 158 9.29 31.00 3.99
C ILE A 158 8.06 31.85 4.32
#